data_AF-A0A950TX28-F1
#
_entry.id   AF-A0A950TX28-F1
#
_cell.length_a   1.000
_cell.length_b   1.000
_cell.length_c   1.000
_cell.angle_alpha   90.00
_cell.angle_beta   90.00
_cell.angle_gamma   90.00
#
_symmetry.space_group_name_H-M   'P 1'
#
loop_
_entity.id
_entity.type
_entity.pdbx_description
1 polymer ?
#
loop_
_entity_poly.entity_id
_entity_poly.type
_entity_poly.pdbx_seq_one_letter_code
_entity_poly.pdbx_strand_id
1 'polypeptide(L)'
;PMFGELDSLVVLADLLSALHQGQSAFADMQLALAAAADALRWERSWIDYLGAFARLELPSRPIRRVAFAATKADHIAARQRGNLTSLIRHITRVPPGGARSTAFSIASVRCTEDVVETLGGRPVSAVRGRIIGEPRPARFYPGEVPDGLPDDMFWQHRFLALPDFEPMRLPEAGRGGIPQLGLDALLAFLLADVL
;
A
#
# COMPACT_ATOMS: atom_id res chain seq x y z
N PRO A 1 3.37 3.39 26.91
CA PRO A 1 3.44 3.17 25.45
C PRO A 1 2.68 1.88 25.06
N MET A 2 1.58 2.03 24.30
CA MET A 2 0.61 0.98 23.95
C MET A 2 1.13 0.07 22.80
N PHE A 3 2.33 -0.51 22.93
CA PHE A 3 2.94 -1.37 21.89
C PHE A 3 3.28 -2.78 22.39
N GLY A 4 2.97 -3.11 23.65
CA GLY A 4 3.38 -4.38 24.28
C GLY A 4 2.62 -5.64 23.81
N GLU A 5 1.51 -5.47 23.09
CA GLU A 5 0.56 -6.54 22.74
C GLU A 5 0.31 -6.68 21.21
N LEU A 6 1.06 -5.97 20.36
CA LEU A 6 0.83 -6.02 18.92
C LEU A 6 1.53 -7.20 18.27
N ASP A 7 0.76 -8.22 17.85
CA ASP A 7 1.28 -9.40 17.15
C ASP A 7 1.53 -9.15 15.65
N SER A 8 0.78 -8.23 15.03
CA SER A 8 0.88 -7.90 13.60
C SER A 8 0.67 -6.41 13.36
N LEU A 9 1.36 -5.86 12.36
CA LEU A 9 1.29 -4.45 12.00
C LEU A 9 1.05 -4.27 10.50
N VAL A 10 0.30 -3.23 10.15
CA VAL A 10 0.13 -2.77 8.77
C VAL A 10 0.62 -1.33 8.66
N VAL A 11 1.52 -1.08 7.71
CA VAL A 11 2.00 0.26 7.33
C VAL A 11 1.35 0.62 6.00
N LEU A 12 0.53 1.67 6.00
CA LEU A 12 -0.18 2.15 4.81
C LEU A 12 0.57 3.31 4.16
N ALA A 13 0.76 3.26 2.85
CA ALA A 13 1.43 4.30 2.08
C ALA A 13 0.61 4.71 0.86
N ASP A 14 0.47 6.01 0.61
CA ASP A 14 -0.12 6.53 -0.64
C ASP A 14 1.01 6.92 -1.61
N LEU A 15 1.54 5.92 -2.32
CA LEU A 15 2.64 6.14 -3.28
C LEU A 15 2.18 6.93 -4.51
N LEU A 16 0.91 6.79 -4.92
CA LEU A 16 0.41 7.39 -6.15
C LEU A 16 0.33 8.92 -6.02
N SER A 17 -0.14 9.41 -4.86
CA SER A 17 -0.13 10.84 -4.56
C SER A 17 1.29 11.40 -4.48
N ALA A 18 2.26 10.63 -3.95
CA ALA A 18 3.65 11.05 -3.89
C ALA A 18 4.31 11.11 -5.28
N LEU A 19 4.08 10.12 -6.14
CA LEU A 19 4.54 10.12 -7.54
C LEU A 19 3.98 11.34 -8.29
N HIS A 20 2.70 11.68 -8.08
CA HIS A 20 2.09 12.85 -8.68
C HIS A 20 2.74 14.17 -8.23
N GLN A 21 3.04 14.30 -6.93
CA GLN A 21 3.62 15.52 -6.36
C GLN A 21 5.08 15.76 -6.77
N GLY A 22 5.75 14.73 -7.30
CA GLY A 22 7.07 14.85 -7.91
C GLY A 22 8.20 14.31 -7.03
N GLN A 23 9.44 14.47 -7.52
CA GLN A 23 10.63 13.83 -6.98
C GLN A 23 10.89 14.14 -5.50
N SER A 24 10.70 15.39 -5.08
CA SER A 24 10.94 15.80 -3.68
C SER A 24 9.96 15.16 -2.71
N ALA A 25 8.66 15.18 -3.02
CA ALA A 25 7.61 14.56 -2.20
C ALA A 25 7.79 13.04 -2.14
N PHE A 26 8.17 12.43 -3.26
CA PHE A 26 8.48 11.01 -3.30
C PHE A 26 9.72 10.65 -2.48
N ALA A 27 10.78 11.46 -2.51
CA ALA A 27 11.97 11.26 -1.69
C ALA A 27 11.68 11.39 -0.18
N ASP A 28 10.88 12.37 0.22
CA ASP A 28 10.46 12.54 1.62
C ASP A 28 9.65 11.33 2.12
N MET A 29 8.68 10.89 1.34
CA MET A 29 7.91 9.68 1.64
C MET A 29 8.81 8.43 1.75
N GLN A 30 9.81 8.28 0.88
CA GLN A 30 10.77 7.18 0.98
C GLN A 30 11.53 7.20 2.30
N LEU A 31 12.03 8.37 2.71
CA LEU A 31 12.72 8.52 4.00
C LEU A 31 11.79 8.19 5.17
N ALA A 32 10.54 8.67 5.12
CA ALA A 32 9.54 8.38 6.15
C ALA A 32 9.21 6.88 6.23
N LEU A 33 9.05 6.20 5.09
CA LEU A 33 8.79 4.76 5.04
C LEU A 33 10.01 3.93 5.43
N ALA A 34 11.22 4.36 5.09
CA ALA A 34 12.45 3.71 5.53
C ALA A 34 12.67 3.89 7.03
N ALA A 35 12.39 5.07 7.59
CA ALA A 35 12.45 5.31 9.03
C ALA A 35 11.35 4.56 9.79
N ALA A 36 10.13 4.51 9.25
CA ALA A 36 9.05 3.68 9.78
C ALA A 36 9.42 2.19 9.69
N ALA A 37 10.07 1.81 8.58
CA ALA A 37 10.95 0.67 8.42
C ALA A 37 11.70 0.38 9.71
N ASP A 38 12.80 1.12 9.86
CA ASP A 38 13.84 0.99 10.88
C ASP A 38 13.33 1.02 12.32
N ALA A 39 12.30 1.81 12.59
CA ALA A 39 11.70 1.95 13.90
C ALA A 39 10.97 0.67 14.37
N LEU A 40 10.56 -0.19 13.44
CA LEU A 40 9.92 -1.47 13.75
C LEU A 40 10.95 -2.50 14.19
N ARG A 41 11.59 -2.25 15.33
CA ARG A 41 12.58 -3.12 16.01
C ARG A 41 12.30 -4.61 15.76
N TRP A 42 13.03 -5.18 14.81
CA TRP A 42 12.83 -6.55 14.33
C TRP A 42 13.49 -7.63 15.19
N GLU A 43 14.31 -7.22 16.15
CA GLU A 43 15.08 -8.12 16.99
C GLU A 43 14.81 -7.83 18.47
N ARG A 44 14.64 -8.90 19.26
CA ARG A 44 14.79 -8.83 20.72
C ARG A 44 16.29 -8.84 21.02
N SER A 45 16.80 -7.83 21.72
CA SER A 45 18.12 -7.94 22.32
C SER A 45 18.01 -8.82 23.57
N TRP A 46 19.05 -9.61 23.87
CA TRP A 46 19.17 -10.34 25.15
C TRP A 46 18.99 -9.43 26.37
N ILE A 47 19.26 -8.13 26.22
CA ILE A 47 19.06 -7.07 27.21
C ILE A 47 17.57 -6.84 27.52
N ASP A 48 16.67 -6.94 26.54
CA ASP A 48 15.22 -6.77 26.74
C ASP A 48 14.66 -7.91 27.61
N TYR A 49 15.18 -9.13 27.45
CA TYR A 49 14.84 -10.29 28.29
C TYR A 49 15.36 -10.12 29.74
N LEU A 50 16.60 -9.65 29.91
CA LEU A 50 17.15 -9.39 31.24
C LEU A 50 16.38 -8.28 31.97
N GLY A 51 15.95 -7.23 31.27
CA GLY A 51 15.14 -6.16 31.83
C GLY A 51 13.74 -6.60 32.25
N ALA A 52 13.08 -7.48 31.47
CA ALA A 52 11.79 -8.05 31.83
C ALA A 52 11.91 -9.01 33.03
N PHE A 53 12.95 -9.85 33.06
CA PHE A 53 13.27 -10.72 34.19
C PHE A 53 13.53 -9.93 35.47
N ALA A 54 14.30 -8.83 35.40
CA ALA A 54 14.57 -7.95 36.52
C ALA A 54 13.32 -7.23 37.07
N ARG A 55 12.26 -7.10 36.26
CA ARG A 55 10.97 -6.49 36.65
C ARG A 55 9.89 -7.50 37.04
N LEU A 56 10.17 -8.81 37.02
CA LEU A 56 9.17 -9.89 37.13
C LEU A 56 7.99 -9.74 36.14
N GLU A 57 8.24 -9.14 34.99
CA GLU A 57 7.23 -8.94 33.93
C GLU A 57 7.44 -9.96 32.80
N LEU A 58 6.34 -10.35 32.14
CA LEU A 58 6.43 -11.12 30.89
C LEU A 58 7.03 -10.21 29.80
N PRO A 59 8.06 -10.68 29.05
CA PRO A 59 8.63 -9.88 27.97
C PRO A 59 7.57 -9.62 26.89
N SER A 60 7.45 -8.35 26.45
CA SER A 60 6.51 -7.93 25.40
C SER A 60 6.63 -8.83 24.16
N ARG A 61 5.49 -9.25 23.58
CA ARG A 61 5.49 -10.13 22.40
C ARG A 61 6.09 -9.37 21.19
N PRO A 62 7.00 -9.99 20.42
CA PRO A 62 7.55 -9.32 19.25
C PRO A 62 6.48 -9.29 18.15
N ILE A 63 6.49 -8.22 17.35
CA ILE A 63 5.70 -8.18 16.13
C ILE A 63 6.15 -9.34 15.24
N ARG A 64 5.21 -10.22 14.87
CA ARG A 64 5.50 -11.43 14.08
C ARG A 64 5.37 -11.16 12.59
N ARG A 65 4.47 -10.26 12.22
CA ARG A 65 4.15 -9.92 10.83
C ARG A 65 4.03 -8.42 10.59
N VAL A 66 4.59 -7.96 9.48
CA VAL A 66 4.48 -6.58 9.01
C VAL A 66 4.02 -6.57 7.56
N ALA A 67 2.89 -5.95 7.29
CA ALA A 67 2.41 -5.72 5.92
C ALA A 67 2.65 -4.27 5.53
N PHE A 68 3.44 -4.03 4.48
CA PHE A 68 3.54 -2.72 3.83
C PHE A 68 2.53 -2.68 2.70
N ALA A 69 1.52 -1.81 2.79
CA ALA A 69 0.46 -1.76 1.81
C ALA A 69 0.40 -0.40 1.10
N ALA A 70 0.65 -0.42 -0.20
CA ALA A 70 0.38 0.71 -1.07
C ALA A 70 -1.14 0.83 -1.26
N THR A 71 -1.71 1.94 -0.82
CA THR A 71 -3.16 2.17 -0.80
C THR A 71 -3.67 2.75 -2.12
N LYS A 72 -5.00 2.81 -2.28
CA LYS A 72 -5.70 3.35 -3.46
C LYS A 72 -5.29 2.65 -4.77
N ALA A 73 -4.94 1.37 -4.71
CA ALA A 73 -4.48 0.60 -5.88
C ALA A 73 -5.55 0.42 -6.97
N ASP A 74 -6.82 0.73 -6.68
CA ASP A 74 -7.86 0.76 -7.70
C ASP A 74 -7.72 1.97 -8.64
N HIS A 75 -7.11 3.07 -8.20
CA HIS A 75 -6.87 4.26 -9.02
C HIS A 75 -5.92 4.05 -10.22
N ILE A 76 -5.32 2.85 -10.33
CA ILE A 76 -4.51 2.42 -11.46
C ILE A 76 -5.07 1.14 -12.07
N ALA A 77 -4.81 0.95 -13.36
CA ALA A 77 -5.23 -0.26 -14.06
C ALA A 77 -4.61 -1.52 -13.45
N ALA A 78 -5.31 -2.65 -13.51
CA ALA A 78 -4.87 -3.93 -12.95
C ALA A 78 -3.42 -4.31 -13.28
N ARG A 79 -2.97 -4.05 -14.51
CA ARG A 79 -1.59 -4.33 -14.96
C ARG A 79 -0.51 -3.56 -14.18
N GLN A 80 -0.85 -2.40 -13.62
CA GLN A 80 0.09 -1.53 -12.88
C GLN A 80 0.17 -1.87 -11.39
N ARG A 81 -0.76 -2.65 -10.85
CA ARG A 81 -0.81 -2.98 -9.41
C ARG A 81 0.38 -3.81 -8.95
N GLY A 82 0.91 -4.66 -9.84
CA GLY A 82 2.16 -5.39 -9.62
C GLY A 82 3.37 -4.46 -9.50
N ASN A 83 3.45 -3.43 -10.35
CA ASN A 83 4.50 -2.42 -10.29
C ASN A 83 4.40 -1.63 -8.97
N LEU A 84 3.19 -1.23 -8.58
CA LEU A 84 2.96 -0.54 -7.31
C LEU A 84 3.41 -1.38 -6.09
N THR A 85 3.13 -2.69 -6.12
CA THR A 85 3.60 -3.63 -5.09
C THR A 85 5.13 -3.77 -5.09
N SER A 86 5.74 -3.77 -6.26
CA SER A 86 7.20 -3.85 -6.41
C SER A 86 7.89 -2.57 -5.95
N LEU A 87 7.28 -1.42 -6.22
CA LEU A 87 7.76 -0.11 -5.80
C LEU A 87 7.83 0.00 -4.28
N ILE A 88 6.71 -0.26 -3.57
CA ILE A 88 6.73 -0.20 -2.09
C ILE A 88 7.74 -1.18 -1.49
N ARG A 89 7.89 -2.37 -2.09
CA ARG A 89 8.87 -3.37 -1.67
C ARG A 89 10.31 -2.88 -1.82
N HIS A 90 10.61 -2.12 -2.88
CA HIS A 90 11.93 -1.52 -3.07
C HIS A 90 12.24 -0.47 -2.01
N ILE A 91 11.25 0.30 -1.59
CA ILE A 91 11.39 1.36 -0.58
C ILE A 91 11.60 0.76 0.82
N THR A 92 10.77 -0.22 1.19
CA THR A 92 10.68 -0.70 2.58
C THR A 92 11.65 -1.83 2.90
N ARG A 93 12.59 -2.18 2.00
CA ARG A 93 13.54 -3.30 2.09
C ARG A 93 13.88 -3.67 3.54
N VAL A 94 13.20 -4.70 4.06
CA VAL A 94 13.43 -5.18 5.42
C VAL A 94 14.59 -6.18 5.41
N PRO A 95 15.59 -6.05 6.31
CA PRO A 95 16.67 -7.01 6.40
C PRO A 95 16.16 -8.42 6.77
N PRO A 96 16.79 -9.49 6.26
CA PRO A 96 16.46 -10.85 6.63
C PRO A 96 16.79 -11.10 8.11
N GLY A 97 15.92 -11.83 8.83
CA GLY A 97 16.14 -12.20 10.25
C GLY A 97 15.10 -11.62 11.23
N GLY A 98 14.22 -10.74 10.75
CA GLY A 98 13.18 -10.07 11.54
C GLY A 98 11.78 -10.69 11.49
N ALA A 99 10.78 -9.88 11.87
CA ALA A 99 9.36 -10.16 11.62
C ALA A 99 9.13 -10.52 10.15
N ARG A 100 8.23 -11.47 9.87
CA ARG A 100 7.85 -11.80 8.50
C ARG A 100 7.26 -10.54 7.86
N SER A 101 7.88 -10.05 6.80
CA SER A 101 7.43 -8.84 6.10
C SER A 101 7.02 -9.16 4.68
N THR A 102 6.01 -8.45 4.19
CA THR A 102 5.62 -8.52 2.78
C THR A 102 4.98 -7.21 2.35
N ALA A 103 4.91 -7.01 1.03
CA ALA A 103 4.37 -5.83 0.39
C ALA A 103 3.10 -6.17 -0.40
N PHE A 104 2.12 -5.27 -0.34
CA PHE A 104 0.83 -5.39 -1.03
C PHE A 104 0.47 -4.09 -1.74
N SER A 105 -0.36 -4.19 -2.76
CA SER A 105 -1.18 -3.09 -3.27
C SER A 105 -2.64 -3.36 -2.92
N ILE A 106 -3.29 -2.44 -2.22
CA ILE A 106 -4.67 -2.60 -1.76
C ILE A 106 -5.56 -1.42 -2.12
N ALA A 107 -6.85 -1.69 -2.20
CA ALA A 107 -7.91 -0.68 -2.12
C ALA A 107 -8.92 -1.17 -1.08
N SER A 108 -8.98 -0.51 0.08
CA SER A 108 -9.90 -0.90 1.15
C SER A 108 -11.36 -0.65 0.78
N VAL A 109 -11.59 0.42 0.01
CA VAL A 109 -12.86 0.76 -0.62
C VAL A 109 -12.56 1.03 -2.08
N ARG A 110 -13.15 0.24 -2.98
CA ARG A 110 -12.97 0.40 -4.42
C ARG A 110 -13.87 1.52 -4.93
N CYS A 111 -13.30 2.45 -5.68
CA CYS A 111 -13.99 3.58 -6.29
C CYS A 111 -14.02 3.48 -7.83
N THR A 112 -13.21 2.58 -8.41
CA THR A 112 -12.98 2.53 -9.86
C THR A 112 -12.97 1.11 -10.46
N GLU A 113 -13.46 1.00 -11.70
CA GLU A 113 -13.48 -0.23 -12.49
C GLU A 113 -12.33 -0.25 -13.50
N ASP A 114 -11.77 -1.43 -13.77
CA ASP A 114 -10.76 -1.61 -14.81
C ASP A 114 -11.41 -1.56 -16.19
N VAL A 115 -10.88 -0.73 -17.10
CA VAL A 115 -11.37 -0.60 -18.47
C VAL A 115 -10.22 -0.62 -19.47
N VAL A 116 -10.52 -1.03 -20.71
CA VAL A 116 -9.59 -0.92 -21.84
C VAL A 116 -10.17 0.10 -22.81
N GLU A 117 -9.40 1.15 -23.06
CA GLU A 117 -9.76 2.24 -23.96
C GLU A 117 -8.93 2.17 -25.24
N THR A 118 -9.44 2.75 -26.32
CA THR A 118 -8.67 2.89 -27.57
C THR A 118 -8.16 4.32 -27.68
N LEU A 119 -6.85 4.51 -27.53
CA LEU A 119 -6.19 5.81 -27.71
C LEU A 119 -5.28 5.74 -28.93
N GLY A 120 -5.56 6.57 -29.95
CA GLY A 120 -4.77 6.55 -31.19
C GLY A 120 -4.74 5.20 -31.91
N GLY A 121 -5.84 4.44 -31.83
CA GLY A 121 -5.95 3.09 -32.41
C GLY A 121 -5.27 1.98 -31.61
N ARG A 122 -4.71 2.27 -30.42
CA ARG A 122 -4.07 1.29 -29.55
C ARG A 122 -4.88 1.05 -28.27
N PRO A 123 -4.98 -0.21 -27.80
CA PRO A 123 -5.61 -0.49 -26.52
C PRO A 123 -4.73 0.02 -25.37
N VAL A 124 -5.33 0.80 -24.46
CA VAL A 124 -4.70 1.35 -23.27
C VAL A 124 -5.54 0.95 -22.06
N SER A 125 -4.90 0.32 -21.07
CA SER A 125 -5.58 0.00 -19.81
C SER A 125 -5.71 1.25 -18.96
N ALA A 126 -6.94 1.55 -18.54
CA ALA A 126 -7.29 2.71 -17.75
C ALA A 126 -8.27 2.30 -16.65
N VAL A 127 -8.66 3.26 -15.82
CA VAL A 127 -9.71 3.06 -14.81
C VAL A 127 -10.89 3.96 -15.11
N ARG A 128 -12.09 3.55 -14.69
CA ARG A 128 -13.30 4.35 -14.81
C ARG A 128 -13.96 4.50 -13.45
N GLY A 129 -14.26 5.73 -13.05
CA GLY A 129 -14.92 6.04 -11.79
C GLY A 129 -15.73 7.32 -11.89
N ARG A 130 -16.61 7.57 -10.92
CA ARG A 130 -17.33 8.84 -10.82
C ARG A 130 -16.52 9.80 -9.98
N ILE A 131 -16.13 10.94 -10.55
CA ILE A 131 -15.40 11.97 -9.82
C ILE A 131 -16.38 12.73 -8.92
N ILE A 132 -15.97 13.07 -7.69
CA ILE A 132 -16.81 13.84 -6.77
C ILE A 132 -17.25 15.14 -7.44
N GLY A 133 -18.56 15.39 -7.45
CA GLY A 133 -19.15 16.58 -8.05
C GLY A 133 -19.39 16.50 -9.56
N GLU A 134 -18.96 15.43 -10.23
CA GLU A 134 -19.24 15.23 -11.65
C GLU A 134 -20.49 14.35 -11.88
N PRO A 135 -21.35 14.71 -12.85
CA PRO A 135 -22.62 14.01 -13.07
C PRO A 135 -22.43 12.64 -13.75
N ARG A 136 -21.27 12.38 -14.36
CA ARG A 136 -21.02 11.16 -15.13
C ARG A 136 -19.64 10.58 -14.79
N PRO A 137 -19.47 9.24 -14.85
CA PRO A 137 -18.17 8.62 -14.72
C PRO A 137 -17.20 9.08 -15.80
N ALA A 138 -15.94 9.28 -15.41
CA ALA A 138 -14.84 9.61 -16.28
C ALA A 138 -13.83 8.46 -16.32
N ARG A 139 -13.06 8.41 -17.40
CA ARG A 139 -11.92 7.49 -17.53
C ARG A 139 -10.65 8.21 -17.14
N PHE A 140 -9.74 7.50 -16.50
CA PHE A 140 -8.51 8.07 -16.01
C PHE A 140 -7.32 7.14 -16.24
N TYR A 141 -6.21 7.74 -16.65
CA TYR A 141 -4.93 7.07 -16.83
C TYR A 141 -3.83 7.99 -16.30
N PRO A 142 -3.26 7.71 -15.11
CA PRO A 142 -2.26 8.59 -14.49
C PRO A 142 -0.89 8.56 -15.19
N GLY A 143 -0.62 7.52 -15.98
CA GLY A 143 0.72 7.15 -16.43
C GLY A 143 1.08 5.73 -15.99
N GLU A 144 2.28 5.30 -16.36
CA GLU A 144 2.82 4.01 -15.91
C GLU A 144 3.39 4.15 -14.49
N VAL A 145 3.13 3.16 -13.64
CA VAL A 145 3.73 3.09 -12.31
C VAL A 145 5.09 2.42 -12.46
N PRO A 146 6.17 3.01 -11.93
CA PRO A 146 7.48 2.37 -11.98
C PRO A 146 7.49 1.14 -11.05
N ASP A 147 8.16 0.07 -11.48
CA ASP A 147 8.29 -1.18 -10.71
C ASP A 147 9.49 -1.17 -9.74
N GLY A 148 10.36 -0.17 -9.87
CA GLY A 148 11.46 0.14 -8.96
C GLY A 148 11.55 1.64 -8.66
N LEU A 149 12.64 2.05 -8.00
CA LEU A 149 12.84 3.47 -7.69
C LEU A 149 12.87 4.31 -8.98
N PRO A 150 12.08 5.40 -9.07
CA PRO A 150 12.02 6.19 -10.29
C PRO A 150 13.35 6.89 -10.56
N ASP A 151 13.80 6.84 -11.81
CA ASP A 151 15.00 7.52 -12.30
C ASP A 151 14.70 8.95 -12.79
N ASP A 152 15.72 9.68 -13.21
CA ASP A 152 15.57 11.05 -13.72
C ASP A 152 14.68 11.10 -14.98
N MET A 153 14.65 10.02 -15.78
CA MET A 153 13.79 9.92 -16.97
C MET A 153 12.31 9.85 -16.59
N PHE A 154 11.95 9.13 -15.52
CA PHE A 154 10.58 9.10 -15.02
C PHE A 154 10.08 10.52 -14.69
N TRP A 155 10.90 11.32 -14.00
CA TRP A 155 10.52 12.66 -13.55
C TRP A 155 10.42 13.70 -14.68
N GLN A 156 10.95 13.41 -15.87
CA GLN A 156 10.74 14.26 -17.05
C GLN A 156 9.30 14.20 -17.56
N HIS A 157 8.57 13.14 -17.22
CA HIS A 157 7.17 12.96 -17.58
C HIS A 157 6.27 13.12 -16.37
N ARG A 158 5.13 13.76 -16.56
CA ARG A 158 4.19 14.01 -15.46
C ARG A 158 3.36 12.76 -15.17
N PHE A 159 3.46 12.24 -13.95
CA PHE A 159 2.45 11.36 -13.38
C PHE A 159 1.22 12.20 -13.00
N LEU A 160 0.06 11.95 -13.62
CA LEU A 160 -1.11 12.82 -13.49
C LEU A 160 -1.79 12.67 -12.12
N ALA A 161 -2.44 13.75 -11.69
CA ALA A 161 -3.18 13.81 -10.44
C ALA A 161 -4.36 12.86 -10.50
N LEU A 162 -4.45 11.92 -9.57
CA LEU A 162 -5.62 11.07 -9.45
C LEU A 162 -6.82 11.89 -8.94
N PRO A 163 -7.98 11.85 -9.61
CA PRO A 163 -9.19 12.48 -9.08
C PRO A 163 -9.64 11.82 -7.79
N ASP A 164 -10.37 12.58 -6.97
CA ASP A 164 -11.15 12.00 -5.88
C ASP A 164 -12.41 11.35 -6.46
N PHE A 165 -12.40 10.01 -6.49
CA PHE A 165 -13.53 9.22 -6.96
C PHE A 165 -14.52 8.95 -5.83
N GLU A 166 -15.81 8.97 -6.18
CA GLU A 166 -16.87 8.44 -5.33
C GLU A 166 -16.74 6.91 -5.19
N PRO A 167 -17.01 6.34 -4.01
CA PRO A 167 -17.05 4.90 -3.81
C PRO A 167 -18.01 4.20 -4.78
N MET A 168 -17.68 2.96 -5.13
CA MET A 168 -18.62 2.11 -5.86
C MET A 168 -19.91 1.91 -5.06
N ARG A 169 -21.02 1.74 -5.77
CA ARG A 169 -22.28 1.34 -5.14
C ARG A 169 -22.10 -0.03 -4.49
N LEU A 170 -22.62 -0.16 -3.27
CA LEU A 170 -22.60 -1.42 -2.56
C LEU A 170 -23.42 -2.47 -3.35
N PRO A 171 -22.83 -3.64 -3.64
CA PRO A 171 -23.55 -4.72 -4.28
C PRO A 171 -24.67 -5.25 -3.37
N GLU A 172 -25.74 -5.75 -3.99
CA GLU A 172 -26.84 -6.43 -3.28
C GLU A 172 -27.44 -5.62 -2.11
N ALA A 173 -27.58 -4.31 -2.29
CA ALA A 173 -28.06 -3.39 -1.25
C ALA A 173 -27.26 -3.48 0.07
N GLY A 174 -25.96 -3.79 0.00
CA GLY A 174 -25.05 -3.87 1.14
C GLY A 174 -24.77 -5.28 1.65
N ARG A 175 -25.45 -6.31 1.13
CA ARG A 175 -25.21 -7.71 1.56
C ARG A 175 -23.93 -8.31 1.00
N GLY A 176 -23.49 -7.86 -0.18
CA GLY A 176 -22.28 -8.34 -0.84
C GLY A 176 -20.96 -7.77 -0.28
N GLY A 177 -21.02 -6.96 0.78
CA GLY A 177 -19.86 -6.30 1.37
C GLY A 177 -19.36 -5.10 0.56
N ILE A 178 -18.29 -4.48 1.05
CA ILE A 178 -17.65 -3.33 0.40
C ILE A 178 -16.71 -3.86 -0.70
N PRO A 179 -16.84 -3.41 -1.96
CA PRO A 179 -15.88 -3.74 -3.01
C PRO A 179 -14.46 -3.34 -2.59
N GLN A 180 -13.51 -4.27 -2.70
CA GLN A 180 -12.12 -4.09 -2.27
C GLN A 180 -11.14 -4.71 -3.25
N LEU A 181 -9.85 -4.38 -3.14
CA LEU A 181 -8.75 -5.07 -3.81
C LEU A 181 -7.66 -5.44 -2.80
N GLY A 182 -7.21 -6.70 -2.84
CA GLY A 182 -6.04 -7.20 -2.13
C GLY A 182 -6.17 -7.32 -0.60
N LEU A 183 -7.32 -6.97 -0.01
CA LEU A 183 -7.54 -7.14 1.43
C LEU A 183 -7.60 -8.60 1.85
N ASP A 184 -8.10 -9.47 0.99
CA ASP A 184 -8.12 -10.92 1.20
C ASP A 184 -6.71 -11.48 1.39
N ALA A 185 -5.79 -11.17 0.48
CA ALA A 185 -4.40 -11.59 0.57
C ALA A 185 -3.67 -10.95 1.77
N LEU A 186 -3.94 -9.68 2.04
CA LEU A 186 -3.38 -8.96 3.19
C LEU A 186 -3.85 -9.58 4.52
N LEU A 187 -5.15 -9.85 4.66
CA LEU A 187 -5.71 -10.48 5.86
C LEU A 187 -5.22 -11.91 6.02
N ALA A 188 -5.19 -12.70 4.94
CA ALA A 188 -4.64 -14.06 4.96
C ALA A 188 -3.19 -14.06 5.45
N PHE A 189 -2.37 -13.09 5.03
CA PHE A 189 -1.02 -12.95 5.54
C PHE A 189 -1.00 -12.60 7.03
N LEU A 190 -1.70 -11.56 7.46
CA LEU A 190 -1.69 -11.07 8.84
C LEU A 190 -2.23 -12.11 9.83
N LEU A 191 -3.26 -12.86 9.44
CA LEU A 191 -3.98 -13.81 10.28
C LEU A 191 -3.49 -15.26 10.12
N ALA A 192 -2.40 -15.50 9.38
CA ALA A 192 -1.93 -16.86 9.09
C ALA A 192 -1.54 -17.72 10.32
N ASP A 193 -1.40 -17.14 11.52
CA ASP A 193 -1.19 -17.93 12.75
C ASP A 193 -2.51 -18.36 13.43
N VAL A 194 -3.65 -17.79 12.99
CA VAL A 194 -4.98 -17.96 13.62
C VAL A 194 -5.99 -18.67 12.70
N LEU A 195 -5.63 -18.85 11.43
CA LEU A 195 -6.38 -19.60 10.40
C LEU A 195 -5.80 -21.02 10.27
#